data_AF-G4RPM6-F1
#
_entry.id   AF-G4RPM6-F1
#
_cell.length_a   1.000
_cell.length_b   1.000
_cell.length_c   1.000
_cell.angle_alpha   90.00
_cell.angle_beta   90.00
_cell.angle_gamma   90.00
#
_symmetry.space_group_name_H-M   'P 1'
#
loop_
_entity.id
_entity.type
_entity.pdbx_description
1 polymer ?
#
loop_
_entity_poly.entity_id
_entity_poly.type
_entity_poly.pdbx_seq_one_letter_code
_entity_poly.pdbx_strand_id
1 'polypeptide(L)'
;MTGHVSLRKALYGELRGRHPDLPPHYISTAAQDASQRIESFMALKREGKARTERPEVRKVSVWLDDHLWKPGYTAISGKTRGGPRAARPHAR
;
A
#
# COMPACT_ATOMS: atom_id res chain seq x y z
N MET A 1 14.65 -13.88 -15.46
CA MET A 1 13.79 -12.67 -15.52
C MET A 1 12.57 -12.92 -14.65
N THR A 2 12.54 -12.35 -13.45
CA THR A 2 11.40 -12.49 -12.51
C THR A 2 10.32 -11.51 -12.97
N GLY A 3 9.32 -11.99 -13.73
CA GLY A 3 8.24 -11.14 -14.23
C GLY A 3 7.36 -10.54 -13.12
N HIS A 4 6.61 -9.49 -13.43
CA HIS A 4 5.72 -8.75 -12.51
C HIS A 4 4.89 -9.66 -11.58
N VAL A 5 4.33 -10.74 -12.14
CA VAL A 5 3.51 -11.73 -11.40
C VAL A 5 4.30 -12.48 -10.33
N SER A 6 5.53 -12.88 -10.64
CA SER A 6 6.40 -13.61 -9.71
C SER A 6 6.89 -12.73 -8.56
N LEU A 7 7.21 -11.46 -8.83
CA LEU A 7 7.59 -10.49 -7.80
C LEU A 7 6.43 -10.22 -6.83
N ARG A 8 5.23 -9.98 -7.37
CA ARG A 8 4.03 -9.77 -6.56
C ARG A 8 3.71 -10.98 -5.67
N LYS A 9 3.86 -12.21 -6.19
CA LYS A 9 3.61 -13.44 -5.41
C LYS A 9 4.60 -13.60 -4.27
N ALA A 10 5.88 -13.29 -4.49
CA ALA A 10 6.90 -13.31 -3.44
C ALA A 10 6.58 -12.29 -2.33
N LEU A 11 6.26 -11.04 -2.72
CA LEU A 11 5.87 -9.98 -1.78
C LEU A 11 4.60 -10.34 -1.00
N TYR A 12 3.62 -10.95 -1.66
CA TYR A 12 2.40 -11.42 -1.00
C TYR A 12 2.71 -12.47 0.08
N GLY A 13 3.56 -13.47 -0.24
CA GLY A 13 3.94 -14.50 0.72
C GLY A 13 4.66 -13.94 1.95
N GLU A 14 5.61 -13.02 1.72
CA GLU A 14 6.33 -12.33 2.79
C GLU A 14 5.40 -11.49 3.68
N LEU A 15 4.54 -10.68 3.08
CA LEU A 15 3.58 -9.84 3.79
C LEU A 15 2.53 -10.66 4.54
N ARG A 16 2.09 -11.79 3.97
CA ARG A 16 1.14 -12.70 4.65
C ARG A 16 1.75 -13.37 5.86
N GLY A 17 3.04 -13.71 5.80
CA GLY A 17 3.78 -14.24 6.95
C GLY A 17 3.97 -13.21 8.05
N ARG A 18 4.25 -11.95 7.70
CA ARG A 18 4.44 -10.86 8.69
C ARG A 18 3.14 -10.35 9.30
N HIS A 19 2.06 -10.36 8.53
CA HIS A 19 0.78 -9.79 8.93
C HIS A 19 -0.36 -10.80 8.71
N PRO A 20 -0.40 -11.89 9.50
CA PRO A 20 -1.45 -12.90 9.37
C PRO A 20 -2.85 -12.33 9.68
N ASP A 21 -2.92 -11.32 10.56
CA ASP A 21 -4.16 -10.72 11.04
C ASP A 21 -4.79 -9.74 10.04
N LEU A 22 -4.02 -9.27 9.06
CA LEU A 22 -4.55 -8.35 8.06
C LEU A 22 -5.43 -9.08 7.04
N PRO A 23 -6.53 -8.45 6.59
CA PRO A 23 -7.35 -9.05 5.55
C PRO A 23 -6.54 -9.25 4.25
N PRO A 24 -6.79 -10.34 3.49
CA PRO A 24 -6.02 -10.68 2.29
C PRO A 24 -5.95 -9.54 1.26
N HIS A 25 -7.00 -8.74 1.16
CA HIS A 25 -7.08 -7.64 0.22
C HIS A 25 -6.01 -6.55 0.50
N TYR A 26 -5.77 -6.18 1.76
CA TYR A 26 -4.70 -5.21 2.11
C TYR A 26 -3.33 -5.69 1.67
N ILE A 27 -3.03 -6.97 1.94
CA ILE A 27 -1.77 -7.58 1.56
C ILE A 27 -1.63 -7.61 0.04
N SER A 28 -2.71 -7.91 -0.68
CA SER A 28 -2.71 -7.96 -2.15
C SER A 28 -2.45 -6.60 -2.80
N THR A 29 -2.97 -5.53 -2.20
CA THR A 29 -2.80 -4.14 -2.65
C THR A 29 -1.40 -3.65 -2.32
N ALA A 30 -0.90 -3.91 -1.10
CA ALA A 30 0.46 -3.57 -0.71
C ALA A 30 1.51 -4.29 -1.58
N ALA A 31 1.31 -5.58 -1.87
CA ALA A 31 2.19 -6.34 -2.75
C ALA A 31 2.20 -5.80 -4.19
N GLN A 32 1.04 -5.32 -4.68
CA GLN A 32 0.93 -4.71 -6.01
C GLN A 32 1.63 -3.35 -6.08
N ASP A 33 1.42 -2.49 -5.08
CA ASP A 33 2.10 -1.18 -5.00
C ASP A 33 3.62 -1.36 -4.88
N ALA A 34 4.07 -2.29 -4.04
CA ALA A 34 5.49 -2.62 -3.90
C ALA A 34 6.10 -3.17 -5.20
N SER A 35 5.41 -4.06 -5.94
CA SER A 35 5.92 -4.58 -7.22
C SER A 35 6.08 -3.47 -8.25
N GLN A 36 5.09 -2.58 -8.37
CA GLN A 36 5.15 -1.43 -9.30
C GLN A 36 6.30 -0.48 -8.96
N ARG A 37 6.52 -0.19 -7.67
CA ARG A 37 7.64 0.68 -7.24
C ARG A 37 8.99 0.06 -7.57
N ILE A 38 9.16 -1.24 -7.34
CA ILE A 38 10.40 -1.95 -7.66
C ILE A 38 10.64 -1.94 -9.17
N GLU A 39 9.61 -2.18 -9.98
CA GLU A 39 9.74 -2.13 -11.44
C GLU A 39 10.12 -0.75 -11.95
N SER A 40 9.44 0.30 -11.45
CA SER A 40 9.77 1.69 -11.78
C SER A 40 11.21 2.03 -11.38
N PHE A 41 11.64 1.62 -10.18
CA PHE A 41 13.01 1.82 -9.74
C PHE A 41 14.02 1.07 -10.61
N MET A 42 13.75 -0.18 -10.97
CA MET A 42 14.61 -0.97 -11.85
C MET A 42 14.69 -0.34 -13.25
N ALA A 43 13.60 0.22 -13.78
CA ALA A 43 13.61 0.98 -15.03
C ALA A 43 14.50 2.22 -14.92
N LEU A 44 14.33 3.03 -13.87
CA LEU A 44 15.18 4.20 -13.61
C LEU A 44 16.65 3.84 -13.42
N LYS A 45 16.95 2.70 -12.79
CA LYS A 45 18.32 2.20 -12.59
C LYS A 45 18.96 1.78 -13.91
N ARG A 46 18.19 1.13 -14.80
CA ARG A 46 18.66 0.79 -16.16
C ARG A 46 18.94 2.05 -16.99
N GLU A 47 18.18 3.12 -16.78
CA GLU A 47 18.39 4.41 -17.44
C GLU A 47 19.50 5.28 -16.79
N GLY A 48 20.13 4.82 -15.70
CA GLY A 48 21.13 5.60 -14.96
C GLY A 48 20.56 6.84 -14.25
N LYS A 49 19.23 6.94 -14.13
CA LYS A 49 18.52 8.06 -13.48
C LYS A 49 18.20 7.81 -12.01
N ALA A 50 18.41 6.57 -11.54
CA ALA A 50 18.24 6.24 -10.13
C ALA A 50 19.26 7.00 -9.28
N ARG A 51 18.76 7.87 -8.39
CA ARG A 51 19.58 8.68 -7.47
C ARG A 51 20.04 7.88 -6.24
N THR A 52 19.47 6.70 -6.02
CA THR A 52 19.67 5.86 -4.84
C THR A 52 20.04 4.44 -5.27
N GLU A 53 20.77 3.71 -4.43
CA GLU A 53 21.15 2.32 -4.73
C GLU A 53 19.98 1.34 -4.61
N ARG A 54 18.95 1.72 -3.85
CA ARG A 54 17.77 0.93 -3.51
C ARG A 54 16.48 1.72 -3.75
N PRO A 55 15.34 1.05 -3.99
CA PRO A 55 14.05 1.72 -4.07
C PRO A 55 13.70 2.34 -2.72
N GLU A 56 13.76 3.67 -2.62
CA GLU A 56 13.40 4.41 -1.41
C GLU A 56 12.01 5.02 -1.54
N VAL A 57 11.13 4.71 -0.60
CA VAL A 57 9.78 5.27 -0.55
C VAL A 57 9.76 6.46 0.40
N ARG A 58 9.86 7.68 -0.16
CA ARG A 58 9.87 8.93 0.63
C ARG A 58 8.46 9.42 1.01
N LYS A 59 7.45 9.02 0.25
CA LYS A 59 6.03 9.36 0.49
C LYS A 59 5.17 8.14 0.18
N VAL A 60 4.30 7.78 1.13
CA VAL A 60 3.29 6.73 0.99
C VAL A 60 1.93 7.41 0.99
N SER A 61 1.17 7.20 -0.08
CA SER A 61 -0.25 7.56 -0.14
C SER A 61 -1.04 6.25 -0.15
N VAL A 62 -1.84 6.00 0.88
CA VAL A 62 -2.72 4.84 0.95
C VAL A 62 -4.09 5.27 0.42
N TRP A 63 -4.53 4.68 -0.69
CA TRP A 63 -5.88 4.87 -1.19
C TRP A 63 -6.80 3.92 -0.42
N LEU A 64 -7.63 4.47 0.45
CA LEU A 64 -8.71 3.75 1.11
C LEU A 64 -9.89 3.71 0.14
N ASP A 65 -10.02 2.60 -0.58
CA ASP A 65 -11.21 2.26 -1.35
C ASP A 65 -12.38 1.93 -0.41
N ASP A 66 -13.63 2.01 -0.86
CA ASP A 66 -14.83 1.66 -0.09
C ASP A 66 -14.78 0.20 0.41
N HIS A 67 -14.09 -0.68 -0.33
CA HIS A 67 -13.83 -2.07 0.10
C HIS A 67 -12.77 -2.18 1.21
N LEU A 68 -11.93 -1.16 1.37
CA LEU A 68 -10.90 -1.04 2.39
C LEU A 68 -11.43 -0.31 3.65
N TRP A 69 -12.59 0.33 3.55
CA TRP A 69 -13.23 1.01 4.66
C TRP A 69 -14.16 0.06 5.43
N LYS A 70 -13.67 -0.50 6.53
CA LYS A 70 -14.52 -1.10 7.57
C LYS A 70 -14.27 -0.38 8.89
N PRO A 71 -15.28 0.28 9.50
CA PRO A 71 -15.14 0.86 10.82
C PRO A 71 -15.00 -0.28 11.84
N GLY A 72 -13.77 -0.66 12.16
CA GLY A 72 -13.50 -1.75 13.08
C GLY A 72 -12.03 -2.15 13.22
N TYR A 73 -11.18 -1.92 12.21
CA TYR A 73 -9.79 -2.40 12.24
C TYR A 73 -8.76 -1.33 12.65
N THR A 74 -9.09 -0.04 12.62
CA THR A 74 -8.16 1.01 13.07
C THR A 74 -8.91 2.27 13.51
N ALA A 75 -8.63 2.77 14.72
CA ALA A 75 -9.01 4.12 15.11
C ALA A 75 -8.05 5.09 14.40
N ILE A 76 -8.51 5.72 13.32
CA ILE A 76 -7.74 6.74 12.61
C ILE A 76 -8.10 8.10 13.22
N SER A 77 -7.18 8.69 14.00
CA SER A 77 -7.28 10.09 14.41
C SER A 77 -6.88 10.98 13.24
N GLY A 78 -7.86 11.41 12.45
CA GLY A 78 -7.66 12.41 11.41
C GLY A 78 -7.81 13.82 11.97
N LYS A 79 -6.78 14.66 11.88
CA LYS A 79 -6.92 16.11 12.09
C LYS A 79 -7.25 16.75 10.73
N THR A 80 -8.54 16.90 10.44
CA THR A 80 -9.01 17.78 9.37
C THR A 80 -8.73 19.23 9.76
N ARG A 81 -8.22 20.05 8.84
CA ARG A 81 -8.11 21.52 9.01
C ARG A 81 -9.52 22.12 8.94
N GLY A 82 -10.32 21.86 9.97
CA GLY A 82 -11.75 22.15 10.00
C GLY A 82 -12.50 21.38 11.08
N GLY A 83 -11.89 21.19 12.25
CA GLY A 83 -12.55 20.62 13.45
C GLY A 83 -13.04 19.16 13.32
N PRO A 84 -13.33 18.49 14.44
CA PRO A 84 -13.91 17.15 14.43
C PRO A 84 -15.38 17.24 13.97
N ARG A 85 -15.64 16.89 12.71
CA ARG A 85 -17.02 16.62 12.27
C ARG A 85 -17.27 15.13 12.51
N ALA A 86 -18.09 14.82 13.51
CA ALA A 86 -18.57 13.46 13.73
C ALA A 86 -19.19 12.96 12.42
N ALA A 87 -18.59 11.93 11.82
CA ALA A 87 -19.18 11.25 10.68
C ALA A 87 -20.46 10.58 11.19
N ARG A 88 -21.60 11.23 10.95
CA ARG A 88 -22.90 10.62 11.20
C ARG A 88 -23.06 9.49 10.19
N PRO A 89 -23.38 8.25 10.62
CA PRO A 89 -23.76 7.23 9.67
C PRO A 89 -25.01 7.71 8.93
N HIS A 90 -24.96 7.74 7.60
CA HIS A 90 -26.16 7.92 6.81
C HIS A 90 -27.05 6.70 7.05
N ALA A 91 -28.14 6.92 7.79
CA ALA A 91 -29.22 5.98 7.88
C ALA A 91 -30.12 6.14 6.64
N ARG A 92 -30.46 4.97 6.09
CA ARG A 92 -31.48 4.67 5.07
C ARG A 92 -31.10 4.81 3.61
#